data_AF-A0A3N6CTY2-F1
#
_entry.id   AF-A0A3N6CTY2-F1
#
_cell.length_a   1.000
_cell.length_b   1.000
_cell.length_c   1.000
_cell.angle_alpha   90.00
_cell.angle_beta   90.00
_cell.angle_gamma   90.00
#
_symmetry.space_group_name_H-M   'P 1'
#
loop_
_entity.id
_entity.type
_entity.pdbx_description
1 polymer ?
#
loop_
_entity_poly.entity_id
_entity_poly.type
_entity_poly.pdbx_seq_one_letter_code
_entity_poly.pdbx_strand_id
1 'polypeptide(L)' 'MTHHSHAPDLTALEPLATFCGNCDCGCPQLFVDPAASEDRRIVLTDDFGQHVQMSATQFADLVTEAKAGRLDTVVPA' A
#
# COMPACT_ATOMS: atom_id res chain seq x y z
N MET A 1 26.50 -4.85 -9.17
CA MET A 1 25.59 -4.16 -8.22
C MET A 1 24.32 -4.96 -8.16
N THR A 2 24.22 -5.86 -7.19
CA THR A 2 23.04 -6.68 -7.00
C THR A 2 21.96 -5.82 -6.33
N HIS A 3 21.01 -5.32 -7.12
CA HIS A 3 19.77 -4.75 -6.58
C HIS A 3 19.00 -5.87 -5.89
N HIS A 4 19.32 -6.13 -4.62
CA HIS A 4 18.42 -6.85 -3.74
C HIS A 4 17.30 -5.88 -3.46
N SER A 5 16.18 -6.05 -4.16
CA SER A 5 14.90 -5.48 -3.76
C SER A 5 14.63 -5.95 -2.34
N HIS A 6 15.02 -5.15 -1.35
CA HIS A 6 14.72 -5.42 0.03
C HIS A 6 13.22 -5.16 0.18
N ALA A 7 12.44 -6.24 0.18
CA ALA A 7 11.04 -6.14 0.57
C ALA A 7 10.99 -5.46 1.95
N PRO A 8 10.09 -4.49 2.17
CA PRO A 8 9.99 -3.82 3.46
C PRO A 8 9.76 -4.85 4.57
N ASP A 9 10.46 -4.71 5.68
CA ASP A 9 10.17 -5.49 6.88
C ASP A 9 8.81 -5.06 7.43
N LEU A 10 7.77 -5.78 7.04
CA LEU A 10 6.38 -5.46 7.38
C LEU A 10 6.12 -5.51 8.89
N THR A 11 6.98 -6.18 9.68
CA THR A 11 6.80 -6.27 11.13
C THR A 11 7.13 -4.97 11.86
N ALA A 12 7.91 -4.09 11.21
CA ALA A 12 8.24 -2.76 11.71
C ALA A 12 7.24 -1.68 11.26
N LEU A 13 6.26 -2.04 10.41
CA LEU A 13 5.28 -1.11 9.89
C LEU A 13 4.01 -1.07 10.75
N GLU A 14 3.38 0.09 10.83
CA GLU A 14 2.10 0.25 11.50
C GLU A 14 0.95 -0.14 10.54
N PRO A 15 0.19 -1.21 10.81
CA PRO A 15 -0.88 -1.64 9.92
C PRO A 15 -2.09 -0.70 10.00
N LEU A 16 -2.61 -0.31 8.84
CA LEU A 16 -3.79 0.54 8.72
C LEU A 16 -5.00 -0.20 8.16
N ALA A 17 -4.80 -1.07 7.16
CA ALA A 17 -5.86 -1.87 6.57
C ALA A 17 -5.33 -3.16 5.96
N THR A 18 -6.18 -4.17 5.92
CA THR A 18 -5.95 -5.45 5.23
C THR A 18 -7.12 -5.71 4.28
N PHE A 19 -6.82 -6.04 3.03
CA PHE A 19 -7.81 -6.21 1.95
C PHE A 19 -7.90 -7.68 1.52
N CYS A 20 -8.37 -8.56 2.39
CA CYS A 20 -8.53 -9.98 2.05
C CYS A 20 -9.88 -10.27 1.37
N GLY A 21 -9.87 -11.13 0.36
CA GLY A 21 -11.07 -11.80 -0.17
C GLY A 21 -11.36 -13.11 0.56
N ASN A 22 -11.96 -14.07 -0.15
CA ASN A 22 -12.32 -15.39 0.40
C ASN A 22 -11.15 -16.42 0.43
N CYS A 23 -9.90 -15.98 0.28
CA CYS A 23 -8.72 -16.85 0.41
C CYS A 23 -7.71 -16.22 1.38
N ASP A 24 -6.92 -17.07 2.03
CA ASP A 24 -5.72 -16.68 2.80
C ASP A 24 -4.45 -16.74 1.92
N CYS A 25 -4.60 -16.53 0.61
CA CYS A 25 -3.53 -16.75 -0.37
C CYS A 25 -2.55 -15.56 -0.52
N GLY A 26 -2.58 -14.64 0.44
CA GLY A 26 -1.91 -13.33 0.41
C GLY A 26 -2.97 -12.23 0.42
N CYS A 27 -2.79 -11.22 1.26
CA CYS A 27 -3.71 -10.08 1.31
C CYS A 27 -2.94 -8.81 1.01
N PRO A 28 -3.45 -7.95 0.10
CA PRO A 28 -2.98 -6.58 0.03
C PRO A 28 -3.15 -5.90 1.39
N GLN A 29 -2.16 -5.10 1.78
CA GLN A 29 -2.14 -4.44 3.08
C GLN A 29 -1.63 -3.01 2.94
N LEU A 30 -2.18 -2.12 3.74
CA LEU A 30 -1.79 -0.72 3.82
C LEU A 30 -1.14 -0.46 5.18
N PHE A 31 0.01 0.20 5.16
CA PHE A 31 0.78 0.52 6.35
C PHE A 31 1.32 1.96 6.35
N VAL A 32 1.73 2.40 7.54
CA VAL A 32 2.58 3.57 7.75
C VAL A 32 3.97 3.11 8.20
N ASP A 33 5.02 3.61 7.54
CA ASP A 33 6.41 3.43 7.95
C ASP A 33 6.88 4.66 8.76
N PRO A 34 6.95 4.58 10.10
CA PRO A 34 7.36 5.71 10.92
C PRO A 34 8.85 6.07 10.77
N ALA A 35 9.68 5.15 10.26
CA ALA A 35 11.11 5.35 10.06
C ALA A 35 11.46 5.88 8.66
N ALA A 36 10.52 5.79 7.70
CA ALA A 36 10.71 6.31 6.36
C ALA A 36 10.73 7.85 6.30
N SER A 37 11.40 8.37 5.27
CA SER A 37 11.31 9.76 4.87
C SER A 37 9.89 10.13 4.45
N GLU A 38 9.55 11.42 4.51
CA GLU A 38 8.17 11.88 4.27
C GLU A 38 7.64 11.52 2.89
N ASP A 39 8.53 11.39 1.90
CA ASP A 39 8.22 11.00 0.53
C ASP A 39 7.91 9.50 0.34
N ARG A 40 8.09 8.67 1.38
CA ARG A 40 7.96 7.20 1.32
C ARG A 40 7.19 6.58 2.48
N ARG A 41 6.48 7.41 3.25
CA ARG A 41 5.87 7.03 4.53
C ARG A 41 4.69 6.06 4.43
N ILE A 42 3.98 6.01 3.32
CA ILE A 42 2.84 5.12 3.11
C ILE A 42 3.29 3.92 2.29
N VAL A 43 3.00 2.71 2.76
CA VAL A 43 3.34 1.45 2.08
C VAL A 43 2.06 0.69 1.76
N LEU A 44 1.83 0.40 0.48
CA LEU A 44 0.76 -0.50 0.03
C LEU A 44 1.41 -1.74 -0.57
N THR A 45 1.05 -2.93 -0.07
CA THR A 45 1.49 -4.22 -0.62
C THR A 45 0.37 -4.88 -1.39
N ASP A 46 0.70 -5.67 -2.42
CA ASP A 46 -0.23 -6.59 -3.08
C ASP A 46 -0.10 -8.02 -2.52
N ASP A 47 -0.91 -8.94 -3.04
CA ASP A 47 -0.92 -10.36 -2.71
C ASP A 47 0.29 -11.14 -3.27
N PHE A 48 1.02 -10.56 -4.21
CA PHE A 48 2.24 -11.13 -4.79
C PHE A 48 3.53 -10.65 -4.10
N GLY A 49 3.42 -9.80 -3.08
CA GLY A 49 4.55 -9.23 -2.34
C GLY A 49 5.20 -8.03 -3.04
N GLN A 50 4.60 -7.49 -4.10
CA GLN A 50 4.98 -6.19 -4.64
C GLN A 50 4.50 -5.10 -3.68
N HIS A 51 5.12 -3.92 -3.78
CA HIS A 51 4.72 -2.79 -2.96
C HIS A 51 4.96 -1.47 -3.66
N VAL A 52 4.20 -0.47 -3.24
CA VAL A 52 4.38 0.94 -3.59
C VAL A 52 4.62 1.71 -2.31
N GLN A 53 5.64 2.58 -2.32
CA GLN A 53 5.87 3.58 -1.29
C GLN A 53 5.53 4.96 -1.82
N MET A 54 4.85 5.78 -1.01
CA MET A 54 4.48 7.14 -1.39
C MET A 54 4.42 8.06 -0.17
N SER A 55 4.39 9.36 -0.44
CA SER A 55 4.16 10.35 0.63
C SER A 55 2.73 10.29 1.14
N ALA A 56 2.51 10.78 2.38
CA ALA A 56 1.15 10.95 2.90
C ALA A 56 0.31 11.91 2.05
N THR A 57 0.94 12.92 1.44
CA THR A 57 0.27 13.87 0.53
C THR A 57 -0.24 13.18 -0.73
N GLN A 58 0.60 12.37 -1.39
CA GLN A 58 0.19 11.61 -2.57
C GLN A 58 -0.93 10.62 -2.23
N PHE A 59 -0.85 9.97 -1.06
CA PHE A 59 -1.92 9.09 -0.60
C PHE A 59 -3.23 9.84 -0.34
N ALA A 60 -3.18 11.08 0.18
CA ALA A 60 -4.37 11.91 0.38
C ALA A 60 -5.06 12.27 -0.94
N ASP A 61 -4.30 12.51 -2.02
CA ASP A 61 -4.86 12.72 -3.35
C ASP A 61 -5.57 11.46 -3.86
N LEU A 62 -4.94 10.28 -3.71
CA LEU A 62 -5.55 9.00 -4.07
C LEU A 62 -6.87 8.77 -3.32
N VAL A 63 -6.89 9.03 -2.01
CA VAL A 63 -8.09 8.92 -1.18
C VAL A 63 -9.18 9.90 -1.63
N THR A 64 -8.79 11.11 -2.05
CA THR A 64 -9.73 12.12 -2.56
C THR A 64 -10.41 11.64 -3.85
N GLU A 65 -9.63 11.13 -4.81
CA GLU A 65 -10.16 10.62 -6.07
C GLU A 65 -11.01 9.35 -5.87
N ALA A 66 -10.61 8.48 -4.93
CA ALA A 66 -11.39 7.31 -4.53
C ALA A 66 -12.75 7.71 -3.93
N LYS A 67 -12.77 8.68 -3.01
CA LYS A 67 -14.02 9.21 -2.42
C LYS A 67 -14.92 9.90 -3.45
N ALA A 68 -14.34 10.43 -4.53
CA ALA A 68 -15.09 11.00 -5.64
C ALA A 68 -15.65 9.92 -6.61
N GLY A 69 -15.42 8.62 -6.35
CA GLY A 69 -15.89 7.51 -7.18
C GLY A 69 -15.12 7.36 -8.50
N ARG A 70 -13.99 8.04 -8.67
CA ARG A 70 -13.26 8.01 -9.96
C ARG A 70 -12.57 6.67 -10.21
N LEU A 71 -12.20 5.97 -9.14
CA LEU A 71 -11.57 4.65 -9.23
C LEU A 71 -12.58 3.53 -9.50
N ASP A 72 -13.89 3.78 -9.36
CA ASP A 72 -14.93 2.76 -9.58
C ASP A 72 -14.94 2.25 -11.03
N THR A 73 -14.39 3.03 -11.96
CA THR A 73 -14.27 2.66 -13.38
C THR A 73 -13.36 1.46 -13.64
N VAL A 74 -12.47 1.12 -12.70
CA VAL A 74 -11.52 -0.01 -12.82
C VAL A 74 -11.82 -1.16 -11.86
N VAL A 75 -12.83 -1.03 -11.00
CA VAL A 75 -13.24 -2.07 -10.05
C VAL A 75 -14.36 -2.91 -10.69
N PRO A 76 -14.32 -4.25 -10.58
CA PRO A 76 -15.44 -5.10 -11.02
C PRO A 76 -16.73 -4.76 -10.26
N ALA A 77 -17.86 -4.85 -10.96
CA ALA A 77 -19.20 -4.71 -10.37
C ALA A 77 -19.59 -5.90 -9.49
#